data_AF-A0A1F7XX92-F1
#
_entry.id   AF-A0A1F7XX92-F1
#
_cell.length_a   1.000
_cell.length_b   1.000
_cell.length_c   1.000
_cell.angle_alpha   90.00
_cell.angle_beta   90.00
_cell.angle_gamma   90.00
#
_symmetry.space_group_name_H-M   'P 1'
#
loop_
_entity.id
_entity.type
_entity.pdbx_description
1 polymer ?
#
loop_
_entity_poly.entity_id
_entity_poly.type
_entity_poly.pdbx_seq_one_letter_code
_entity_poly.pdbx_strand_id
1 'polypeptide(L)'
;MYPLEDKREGSCYLITAFFAFLIIILVEWIWPDVIPFTLFEYWKLNGSISQILKALLPLLVFGIILNVIMLVRTRNDPLINQNAEVVFGIGCGLSTFAGIFEEISFRWILFYDQIIVYKILNWLFFGFAGWGFFEWFFNHISGPIANFLTLGYLEPYLFNGLGWFIGAAIISSNAKFRNGHLYQGWFGWINAWFGGMYFFYLMFNYGLIASILAHFLYDLFCFGLLYIDAAIERKLGWV
;
A
#
# COMPACT_ATOMS: atom_id res chain seq x y z
N MET A 1 -0.96 23.06 -12.32
CA MET A 1 0.12 23.87 -11.69
C MET A 1 -0.06 23.78 -10.18
N TYR A 2 0.66 22.86 -9.52
CA TYR A 2 0.67 22.78 -8.06
C TYR A 2 1.57 23.92 -7.52
N PRO A 3 1.14 24.68 -6.49
CA PRO A 3 2.02 25.65 -5.86
C PRO A 3 3.27 24.94 -5.34
N LEU A 4 4.45 25.43 -5.74
CA LEU A 4 5.77 24.90 -5.38
C LEU A 4 6.18 25.20 -3.92
N GLU A 5 5.22 25.48 -3.05
CA GLU A 5 5.46 25.83 -1.66
C GLU A 5 4.56 25.01 -0.74
N ASP A 6 5.07 23.84 -0.35
CA ASP A 6 5.15 23.43 1.04
C ASP A 6 6.12 22.24 1.11
N LYS A 7 7.38 22.49 1.47
CA LYS A 7 8.35 21.43 1.79
C LYS A 7 7.87 20.77 3.08
N ARG A 8 6.87 19.90 2.99
CA ARG A 8 6.45 19.10 4.12
C ARG A 8 7.65 18.24 4.53
N GLU A 9 8.09 18.42 5.77
CA GLU A 9 9.05 17.58 6.47
C GLU A 9 8.46 16.17 6.68
N GLY A 10 8.20 15.46 5.57
CA GLY A 10 7.80 14.07 5.60
C GLY A 10 8.99 13.23 6.01
N SER A 11 8.90 12.50 7.12
CA SER A 11 9.91 11.52 7.50
C SER A 11 10.11 10.53 6.35
N CYS A 12 11.36 10.30 5.92
CA CYS A 12 11.68 9.29 4.93
C CYS A 12 11.27 7.90 5.45
N TYR A 13 10.27 7.27 4.81
CA TYR A 13 9.72 5.99 5.27
C TYR A 13 10.77 4.87 5.31
N LEU A 14 11.84 4.97 4.50
CA LEU A 14 12.96 4.02 4.52
C LEU A 14 13.75 4.09 5.83
N ILE A 15 13.93 5.28 6.39
CA ILE A 15 14.57 5.45 7.70
C ILE A 15 13.69 4.84 8.78
N THR A 16 12.38 5.11 8.72
CA THR A 16 11.39 4.50 9.63
C THR A 16 11.40 2.98 9.53
N ALA A 17 11.43 2.42 8.31
CA ALA A 17 11.52 0.99 8.07
C ALA A 17 12.83 0.41 8.62
N PHE A 18 13.97 1.09 8.42
CA PHE A 18 15.24 0.62 8.96
C PHE A 18 15.21 0.48 10.50
N PHE A 19 14.72 1.49 11.22
CA PHE A 19 14.60 1.40 12.67
C PHE A 19 13.55 0.37 13.12
N ALA A 20 12.41 0.29 12.42
CA ALA A 20 11.41 -0.74 12.64
C ALA A 20 12.01 -2.15 12.50
N PHE A 21 12.86 -2.38 11.50
CA PHE A 21 13.54 -3.67 11.31
C PHE A 21 14.45 -4.04 12.49
N LEU A 22 15.20 -3.08 13.04
CA LEU A 22 16.01 -3.29 14.24
C LEU A 22 15.16 -3.66 15.47
N ILE A 23 14.01 -3.00 15.63
CA ILE A 23 13.04 -3.31 16.70
C ILE A 23 12.47 -4.71 16.53
N ILE A 24 12.11 -5.10 15.29
CA ILE A 24 11.57 -6.43 14.99
C ILE A 24 12.58 -7.52 15.37
N ILE A 25 13.84 -7.39 14.96
CA ILE A 25 14.89 -8.36 15.31
C ILE A 25 15.05 -8.46 16.83
N LEU A 26 15.06 -7.33 17.53
CA LEU A 26 15.19 -7.31 18.99
C LEU A 26 14.01 -8.01 19.66
N VAL A 27 12.78 -7.73 19.21
CA VAL A 27 11.56 -8.32 19.77
C VAL A 27 11.46 -9.81 19.45
N GLU A 28 11.79 -10.23 18.23
CA GLU A 28 11.81 -11.66 17.85
C GLU A 28 12.85 -12.44 18.66
N TRP A 29 13.98 -11.81 19.02
CA TRP A 29 15.00 -12.42 19.89
C TRP A 29 14.55 -12.58 21.35
N ILE A 30 13.88 -11.58 21.93
CA ILE A 30 13.51 -11.58 23.36
C ILE A 30 12.14 -12.24 23.59
N TRP A 31 11.17 -11.97 22.71
CA TRP A 31 9.78 -12.41 22.79
C TRP A 31 9.27 -12.93 21.43
N PRO A 32 9.72 -14.12 21.00
CA PRO A 32 9.39 -14.66 19.68
C PRO A 32 7.87 -14.81 19.43
N ASP A 33 7.06 -14.96 20.48
CA ASP A 33 5.60 -15.11 20.37
C ASP A 33 4.84 -13.78 20.12
N VAL A 34 5.54 -12.63 20.12
CA VAL A 34 4.91 -11.33 19.87
C VAL A 34 4.48 -11.19 18.41
N ILE A 35 5.26 -11.70 17.46
CA ILE A 35 4.89 -11.70 16.04
C ILE A 35 4.52 -13.14 15.67
N PRO A 36 3.26 -13.44 15.27
CA PRO A 36 2.82 -14.81 15.00
C PRO A 36 3.29 -15.35 13.64
N PHE A 37 4.34 -14.76 13.07
CA PHE A 37 4.89 -15.10 11.76
C PHE A 37 6.40 -15.20 11.86
N THR A 38 7.00 -16.08 11.06
CA THR A 38 8.46 -16.02 10.88
C THR A 38 8.85 -14.74 10.15
N LEU A 39 10.06 -14.23 10.40
CA LEU A 39 10.54 -13.01 9.75
C LEU A 39 10.40 -13.05 8.23
N PHE A 40 10.62 -14.20 7.60
CA PHE A 40 10.56 -14.35 6.14
C PHE A 40 9.35 -15.17 5.65
N GLU A 41 8.29 -15.29 6.45
CA GLU A 41 7.10 -16.10 6.16
C GLU A 41 6.55 -15.86 4.74
N TYR A 42 6.37 -14.58 4.40
CA TYR A 42 5.73 -14.16 3.15
C TYR A 42 6.71 -13.92 2.00
N TRP A 43 8.01 -14.18 2.14
CA TRP A 43 8.98 -13.93 1.07
C TRP A 43 8.91 -14.93 -0.10
N LYS A 44 8.22 -16.06 0.10
CA LYS A 44 8.08 -17.09 -0.92
C LYS A 44 6.90 -16.78 -1.83
N LEU A 45 7.12 -16.99 -3.13
CA LEU A 45 6.05 -16.94 -4.11
C LEU A 45 5.15 -18.17 -3.94
N ASN A 46 3.87 -17.94 -3.67
CA ASN A 46 2.86 -18.98 -3.56
C ASN A 46 1.87 -18.87 -4.73
N GLY A 47 1.38 -20.02 -5.20
CA GLY A 47 0.47 -20.09 -6.34
C GLY A 47 1.16 -19.96 -7.71
N SER A 48 0.39 -20.18 -8.76
CA SER A 48 0.84 -20.06 -10.15
C SER A 48 0.76 -18.62 -10.66
N ILE A 49 1.59 -18.28 -11.65
CA ILE A 49 1.54 -16.96 -12.34
C ILE A 49 0.11 -16.65 -12.83
N SER A 50 -0.60 -17.64 -13.37
CA SER A 50 -1.98 -17.46 -13.83
C SER A 50 -2.93 -17.04 -12.71
N GLN A 51 -2.79 -17.63 -11.50
CA GLN A 51 -3.60 -17.24 -10.35
C GLN A 51 -3.26 -15.82 -9.89
N ILE A 52 -1.98 -15.46 -9.84
CA ILE A 52 -1.54 -14.11 -9.47
C ILE A 52 -2.08 -13.07 -10.46
N LEU A 53 -1.97 -13.33 -11.77
CA LEU A 53 -2.49 -12.42 -12.80
C LEU A 53 -4.01 -12.26 -12.72
N LYS A 54 -4.75 -13.34 -12.43
CA LYS A 54 -6.20 -13.27 -12.21
C LYS A 54 -6.54 -12.48 -10.95
N ALA A 55 -5.79 -12.70 -9.87
CA ALA A 55 -5.93 -11.94 -8.64
C ALA A 55 -5.57 -10.47 -8.81
N LEU A 56 -4.72 -10.11 -9.79
CA LEU A 56 -4.37 -8.73 -10.09
C LEU A 56 -5.49 -7.97 -10.84
N LEU A 57 -6.38 -8.69 -11.53
CA LEU A 57 -7.38 -8.08 -12.41
C LEU A 57 -8.29 -7.05 -11.72
N PRO A 58 -8.85 -7.30 -10.51
CA PRO A 58 -9.69 -6.30 -9.84
C PRO A 58 -8.94 -5.00 -9.56
N LEU A 59 -7.66 -5.09 -9.17
CA LEU A 59 -6.82 -3.93 -8.92
C LEU A 59 -6.55 -3.13 -10.21
N LEU A 60 -6.24 -3.81 -11.31
CA LEU A 60 -6.04 -3.16 -12.61
C LEU A 60 -7.33 -2.49 -13.10
N VAL A 61 -8.47 -3.18 -12.98
CA VAL A 61 -9.79 -2.61 -13.36
C VAL A 61 -10.09 -1.36 -12.53
N PHE A 62 -9.84 -1.41 -11.23
CA PHE A 62 -10.01 -0.25 -10.35
C PHE A 62 -9.09 0.91 -10.76
N GLY A 63 -7.81 0.62 -11.01
CA GLY A 63 -6.84 1.58 -11.52
C GLY A 63 -7.26 2.21 -12.85
N ILE A 64 -7.79 1.41 -13.78
CA ILE A 64 -8.34 1.89 -15.07
C ILE A 64 -9.45 2.89 -14.82
N ILE A 65 -10.45 2.52 -14.03
CA ILE A 65 -11.64 3.35 -13.81
C ILE A 65 -11.22 4.70 -13.24
N LEU A 66 -10.36 4.71 -12.22
CA LEU A 66 -9.88 5.95 -11.61
C LEU A 66 -9.06 6.80 -12.57
N ASN A 67 -8.12 6.19 -13.31
CA ASN A 67 -7.30 6.93 -14.26
C ASN A 67 -8.14 7.49 -15.40
N VAL A 68 -9.05 6.72 -16.00
CA VAL A 68 -9.93 7.21 -17.06
C VAL A 68 -10.78 8.41 -16.60
N ILE A 69 -11.31 8.38 -15.37
CA ILE A 69 -12.03 9.53 -14.81
C ILE A 69 -11.12 10.76 -14.73
N MET A 70 -9.86 10.58 -14.33
CA MET A 70 -8.89 11.68 -14.27
C MET A 70 -8.55 12.21 -15.66
N LEU A 71 -8.17 11.33 -16.60
CA LEU A 71 -7.81 11.70 -17.97
C LEU A 71 -8.95 12.49 -18.66
N VAL A 72 -10.21 12.12 -18.45
CA VAL A 72 -11.35 12.85 -19.04
C VAL A 72 -11.56 14.23 -18.38
N ARG A 73 -11.15 14.42 -17.12
CA ARG A 73 -11.40 15.65 -16.34
C ARG A 73 -10.24 16.61 -16.33
N THR A 74 -9.03 16.17 -16.64
CA THR A 74 -7.81 16.97 -16.54
C THR A 74 -7.02 16.90 -17.83
N ARG A 75 -6.44 18.03 -18.23
CA ARG A 75 -5.45 18.07 -19.31
C ARG A 75 -4.05 17.98 -18.73
N ASN A 76 -3.14 17.36 -19.48
CA ASN A 76 -1.75 17.31 -19.06
C ASN A 76 -1.08 18.68 -19.23
N ASP A 77 0.04 18.84 -18.54
CA ASP A 77 0.93 19.95 -18.81
C ASP A 77 1.53 19.78 -20.22
N PRO A 78 1.57 20.84 -21.05
CA PRO A 78 2.18 20.78 -22.38
C PRO A 78 3.58 20.16 -22.42
N LEU A 79 4.40 20.38 -21.37
CA LEU A 79 5.73 19.78 -21.28
C LEU A 79 5.69 18.27 -21.13
N ILE A 80 4.68 17.73 -20.44
CA ILE A 80 4.47 16.28 -20.33
C ILE A 80 4.10 15.72 -21.71
N ASN A 81 3.23 16.41 -22.46
CA ASN A 81 2.81 16.00 -23.80
C ASN A 81 3.99 15.97 -24.78
N GLN A 82 4.84 16.99 -24.76
CA GLN A 82 6.02 17.07 -25.63
C GLN A 82 7.06 15.98 -25.29
N ASN A 83 7.19 15.61 -24.02
CA ASN A 83 8.22 14.68 -23.53
C ASN A 83 7.65 13.33 -23.07
N ALA A 84 6.52 12.90 -23.61
CA ALA A 84 5.77 11.73 -23.13
C ALA A 84 6.64 10.46 -23.02
N GLU A 85 7.51 10.21 -24.00
CA GLU A 85 8.40 9.04 -24.03
C GLU A 85 9.43 9.06 -22.88
N VAL A 86 9.97 10.25 -22.58
CA VAL A 86 10.94 10.45 -21.49
C VAL A 86 10.25 10.31 -20.14
N VAL A 87 9.07 10.93 -19.98
CA VAL A 87 8.25 10.83 -18.76
C VAL A 87 7.86 9.38 -18.50
N PHE A 88 7.46 8.63 -19.53
CA PHE A 88 7.15 7.21 -19.43
C PHE A 88 8.37 6.39 -19.01
N GLY A 89 9.51 6.55 -19.69
CA GLY A 89 10.72 5.76 -19.41
C GLY A 89 11.28 6.02 -18.00
N ILE A 90 11.46 7.29 -17.63
CA ILE A 90 11.97 7.69 -16.32
C ILE A 90 10.94 7.35 -15.23
N GLY A 91 9.66 7.65 -15.47
CA GLY A 91 8.57 7.37 -14.55
C GLY A 91 8.46 5.88 -14.21
N CYS A 92 8.43 5.01 -15.22
CA CYS A 92 8.41 3.56 -15.02
C CYS A 92 9.62 3.06 -14.22
N GLY A 93 10.82 3.54 -14.54
CA GLY A 93 12.03 3.16 -13.82
C GLY A 93 11.99 3.56 -12.35
N LEU A 94 11.70 4.82 -12.06
CA LEU A 94 11.57 5.33 -10.70
C LEU A 94 10.46 4.61 -9.93
N SER A 95 9.30 4.38 -10.56
CA SER A 95 8.17 3.68 -9.94
C SER A 95 8.49 2.23 -9.62
N THR A 96 9.26 1.56 -10.46
CA THR A 96 9.68 0.17 -10.19
C THR A 96 10.52 0.10 -8.92
N PHE A 97 11.53 0.97 -8.80
CA PHE A 97 12.35 1.02 -7.59
C PHE A 97 11.52 1.43 -6.37
N ALA A 98 10.70 2.47 -6.49
CA ALA A 98 9.82 2.93 -5.43
C ALA A 98 8.88 1.80 -4.97
N GLY A 99 8.18 1.15 -5.89
CA GLY A 99 7.24 0.06 -5.62
C GLY A 99 7.89 -1.12 -4.90
N ILE A 100 9.10 -1.55 -5.30
CA ILE A 100 9.85 -2.60 -4.57
C ILE A 100 10.07 -2.19 -3.11
N PHE A 101 10.59 -0.98 -2.89
CA PHE A 101 10.89 -0.49 -1.55
C PHE A 101 9.63 -0.23 -0.73
N GLU A 102 8.54 0.21 -1.35
CA GLU A 102 7.25 0.42 -0.70
C GLU A 102 6.62 -0.90 -0.27
N GLU A 103 6.67 -1.96 -1.08
CA GLU A 103 6.19 -3.27 -0.67
C GLU A 103 7.02 -3.83 0.49
N ILE A 104 8.36 -3.80 0.39
CA ILE A 104 9.26 -4.23 1.47
C ILE A 104 9.01 -3.41 2.75
N SER A 105 8.87 -2.10 2.63
CA SER A 105 8.69 -1.23 3.79
C SER A 105 7.31 -1.40 4.41
N PHE A 106 6.22 -1.34 3.65
CA PHE A 106 4.87 -1.28 4.21
C PHE A 106 4.26 -2.66 4.49
N ARG A 107 4.52 -3.67 3.65
CA ARG A 107 3.84 -4.97 3.73
C ARG A 107 4.63 -5.97 4.56
N TRP A 108 5.94 -5.77 4.67
CA TRP A 108 6.80 -6.58 5.52
C TRP A 108 7.21 -5.84 6.80
N ILE A 109 8.07 -4.83 6.68
CA ILE A 109 8.75 -4.27 7.87
C ILE A 109 7.78 -3.48 8.76
N LEU A 110 7.13 -2.45 8.22
CA LEU A 110 6.21 -1.62 9.00
C LEU A 110 4.97 -2.40 9.43
N PHE A 111 4.52 -3.39 8.66
CA PHE A 111 3.45 -4.29 9.09
C PHE A 111 3.83 -5.05 10.36
N TYR A 112 5.01 -5.67 10.42
CA TYR A 112 5.49 -6.40 11.59
C TYR A 112 5.71 -5.47 12.79
N ASP A 113 6.26 -4.28 12.56
CA ASP A 113 6.40 -3.24 13.59
C ASP A 113 5.04 -2.82 14.17
N GLN A 114 4.03 -2.62 13.32
CA GLN A 114 2.71 -2.25 13.81
C GLN A 114 2.06 -3.37 14.66
N ILE A 115 2.34 -4.66 14.42
CA ILE A 115 1.91 -5.73 15.33
C ILE A 115 2.43 -5.50 16.75
N ILE A 116 3.73 -5.19 16.87
CA ILE A 116 4.38 -4.90 18.15
C ILE A 116 3.74 -3.67 18.79
N VAL A 117 3.64 -2.57 18.03
CA VAL A 117 3.07 -1.30 18.51
C VAL A 117 1.65 -1.49 19.03
N TYR A 118 0.76 -2.17 18.30
CA TYR A 118 -0.62 -2.36 18.74
C TYR A 118 -0.73 -3.26 19.97
N LYS A 119 0.12 -4.29 20.12
CA LYS A 119 0.17 -5.09 21.35
C LYS A 119 0.59 -4.26 22.55
N ILE A 120 1.64 -3.44 22.41
CA ILE A 120 2.12 -2.53 23.48
C ILE A 120 1.04 -1.50 23.82
N LEU A 121 0.47 -0.84 22.80
CA LEU A 121 -0.59 0.15 22.99
C LEU A 121 -1.82 -0.47 23.65
N ASN A 122 -2.25 -1.66 23.26
CA ASN A 122 -3.39 -2.30 23.92
C ASN A 122 -3.09 -2.62 25.38
N TRP A 123 -1.89 -3.14 25.68
CA TRP A 123 -1.47 -3.39 27.05
C TRP A 123 -1.47 -2.11 27.88
N LEU A 124 -0.87 -1.02 27.38
CA LEU A 124 -0.85 0.28 28.06
C LEU A 124 -2.25 0.86 28.29
N PHE A 125 -3.17 0.63 27.36
CA PHE A 125 -4.55 1.12 27.42
C PHE A 125 -5.52 0.02 27.86
N PHE A 126 -5.28 -0.46 29.08
CA PHE A 126 -6.14 -1.36 29.88
C PHE A 126 -6.22 -2.83 29.44
N GLY A 127 -5.51 -3.24 28.40
CA GLY A 127 -5.50 -4.64 27.94
C GLY A 127 -5.09 -5.64 29.02
N PHE A 128 -4.21 -5.26 29.95
CA PHE A 128 -3.84 -6.08 31.11
C PHE A 128 -5.01 -6.34 32.08
N ALA A 129 -6.04 -5.48 32.08
CA ALA A 129 -7.23 -5.61 32.92
C ALA A 129 -8.37 -6.37 32.23
N GLY A 130 -8.10 -7.01 31.08
CA GLY A 130 -9.09 -7.74 30.29
C GLY A 130 -9.96 -6.85 29.40
N TRP A 131 -9.67 -5.55 29.31
CA TRP A 131 -10.37 -4.62 28.43
C TRP A 131 -9.37 -3.74 27.68
N GLY A 132 -9.13 -4.01 26.40
CA GLY A 132 -8.18 -3.23 25.60
C GLY A 132 -8.85 -2.16 24.74
N PHE A 133 -8.46 -0.88 24.88
CA PHE A 133 -9.05 0.19 24.06
C PHE A 133 -8.82 -0.02 22.56
N PHE A 134 -7.60 -0.37 22.16
CA PHE A 134 -7.26 -0.54 20.74
C PHE A 134 -7.88 -1.79 20.15
N GLU A 135 -7.97 -2.86 20.93
CA GLU A 135 -8.73 -4.06 20.58
C GLU A 135 -10.21 -3.74 20.35
N TRP A 136 -10.84 -3.04 21.30
CA TRP A 136 -12.23 -2.61 21.18
C TRP A 136 -12.44 -1.73 19.94
N PHE A 137 -11.58 -0.72 19.77
CA PHE A 137 -11.66 0.19 18.63
C PHE A 137 -11.51 -0.54 17.30
N PHE A 138 -10.59 -1.51 17.22
CA PHE A 138 -10.43 -2.32 16.02
C PHE A 138 -11.68 -3.17 15.76
N ASN A 139 -12.13 -3.94 16.75
CA ASN A 139 -13.23 -4.89 16.59
C ASN A 139 -14.56 -4.21 16.27
N HIS A 140 -14.79 -3.00 16.78
CA HIS A 140 -16.08 -2.32 16.65
C HIS A 140 -16.10 -1.18 15.63
N ILE A 141 -14.94 -0.62 15.25
CA ILE A 141 -14.88 0.57 14.39
C ILE A 141 -13.97 0.34 13.19
N SER A 142 -12.64 0.29 13.39
CA SER A 142 -11.73 0.34 12.25
C SER A 142 -11.74 -0.94 11.41
N GLY A 143 -11.84 -2.11 12.05
CA GLY A 143 -11.95 -3.40 11.38
C GLY A 143 -13.20 -3.48 10.48
N PRO A 144 -14.41 -3.24 11.01
CA PRO A 144 -15.63 -3.23 10.21
C PRO A 144 -15.59 -2.21 9.05
N ILE A 145 -15.09 -1.00 9.28
CA ILE A 145 -14.93 0.01 8.22
C ILE A 145 -13.97 -0.48 7.14
N ALA A 146 -12.80 -1.01 7.53
CA ALA A 146 -11.85 -1.56 6.58
C ALA A 146 -12.45 -2.71 5.78
N ASN A 147 -13.17 -3.63 6.44
CA ASN A 147 -13.79 -4.77 5.78
C ASN A 147 -14.82 -4.33 4.75
N PHE A 148 -15.70 -3.39 5.13
CA PHE A 148 -16.69 -2.78 4.25
C PHE A 148 -16.03 -2.11 3.03
N LEU A 149 -15.01 -1.29 3.25
CA LEU A 149 -14.27 -0.65 2.15
C LEU A 149 -13.56 -1.68 1.26
N THR A 150 -13.14 -2.81 1.80
CA THR A 150 -12.51 -3.89 1.01
C THR A 150 -13.53 -4.88 0.43
N LEU A 151 -14.83 -4.59 0.53
CA LEU A 151 -15.93 -5.45 0.05
C LEU A 151 -15.86 -6.89 0.61
N GLY A 152 -15.32 -7.07 1.81
CA GLY A 152 -15.17 -8.39 2.44
C GLY A 152 -13.95 -9.20 2.00
N TYR A 153 -13.17 -8.77 1.00
CA TYR A 153 -12.04 -9.56 0.49
C TYR A 153 -10.92 -9.77 1.53
N LEU A 154 -10.76 -8.82 2.47
CA LEU A 154 -9.79 -8.92 3.54
C LEU A 154 -10.36 -9.49 4.85
N GLU A 155 -11.64 -9.85 4.90
CA GLU A 155 -12.28 -10.38 6.12
C GLU A 155 -11.48 -11.51 6.79
N PRO A 156 -10.96 -12.52 6.05
CA PRO A 156 -10.19 -13.61 6.65
C PRO A 156 -8.89 -13.16 7.32
N TYR A 157 -8.37 -11.98 6.98
CA TYR A 157 -7.12 -11.41 7.51
C TYR A 157 -7.38 -10.33 8.56
N LEU A 158 -8.46 -9.56 8.42
CA LEU A 158 -8.87 -8.56 9.40
C LEU A 158 -9.40 -9.22 10.68
N PHE A 159 -10.17 -10.29 10.55
CA PHE A 159 -10.79 -11.00 11.68
C PHE A 159 -10.29 -12.44 11.77
N ASN A 160 -8.98 -12.61 11.65
CA ASN A 160 -8.35 -13.92 11.74
C ASN A 160 -8.32 -14.43 13.20
N GLY A 161 -8.17 -15.75 13.37
CA GLY A 161 -8.03 -16.38 14.69
C GLY A 161 -6.67 -16.17 15.38
N LEU A 162 -5.69 -15.56 14.70
CA LEU A 162 -4.37 -15.26 15.25
C LEU A 162 -4.38 -13.97 16.10
N GLY A 163 -5.36 -13.09 15.89
CA GLY A 163 -5.66 -11.95 16.76
C GLY A 163 -5.94 -10.64 16.02
N TRP A 164 -6.71 -9.78 16.69
CA TRP A 164 -7.14 -8.46 16.18
C TRP A 164 -5.98 -7.54 15.78
N PHE A 165 -4.82 -7.69 16.42
CA PHE A 165 -3.64 -6.85 16.20
C PHE A 165 -3.06 -7.00 14.78
N ILE A 166 -3.29 -8.12 14.10
CA ILE A 166 -2.89 -8.30 12.69
C ILE A 166 -3.72 -7.39 11.80
N GLY A 167 -5.05 -7.42 11.96
CA GLY A 167 -5.94 -6.53 11.22
C GLY A 167 -5.63 -5.06 11.49
N ALA A 168 -5.36 -4.70 12.75
CA ALA A 168 -4.95 -3.34 13.12
C ALA A 168 -3.62 -2.94 12.49
N ALA A 169 -2.65 -3.87 12.40
CA ALA A 169 -1.37 -3.65 11.75
C ALA A 169 -1.49 -3.45 10.23
N ILE A 170 -2.36 -4.21 9.55
CA ILE A 170 -2.70 -4.00 8.13
C ILE A 170 -3.24 -2.58 7.92
N ILE A 171 -4.24 -2.17 8.71
CA ILE A 171 -4.88 -0.86 8.56
C ILE A 171 -3.90 0.29 8.80
N SER A 172 -3.10 0.20 9.87
CA SER A 172 -2.19 1.27 10.29
C SER A 172 -0.97 1.44 9.39
N SER A 173 -0.34 0.33 8.98
CA SER A 173 0.75 0.37 8.00
C SER A 173 0.26 0.94 6.66
N ASN A 174 -0.94 0.53 6.21
CA ASN A 174 -1.56 1.10 5.02
C ASN A 174 -1.96 2.57 5.17
N ALA A 175 -2.40 3.01 6.36
CA ALA A 175 -2.71 4.41 6.61
C ALA A 175 -1.48 5.32 6.42
N LYS A 176 -0.28 4.84 6.78
CA LYS A 176 0.99 5.55 6.50
C LYS A 176 1.27 5.62 4.99
N PHE A 177 1.14 4.50 4.26
CA PHE A 177 1.29 4.44 2.80
C PHE A 177 0.35 5.43 2.09
N ARG A 178 -0.94 5.39 2.45
CA ARG A 178 -1.97 6.30 1.95
C ARG A 178 -1.63 7.77 2.20
N ASN A 179 -1.12 8.11 3.40
CA ASN A 179 -0.73 9.48 3.69
C ASN A 179 0.44 9.96 2.82
N GLY A 180 1.33 9.04 2.42
CA GLY A 180 2.37 9.31 1.42
C GLY A 180 1.81 9.78 0.08
N HIS A 181 0.56 9.43 -0.25
CA HIS A 181 -0.11 9.75 -1.51
C HIS A 181 -1.08 10.95 -1.43
N LEU A 182 -1.13 11.65 -0.30
CA LEU A 182 -2.00 12.83 -0.13
C LEU A 182 -1.72 13.95 -1.14
N TYR A 183 -0.49 14.04 -1.67
CA TYR A 183 -0.11 15.04 -2.68
C TYR A 183 -0.84 14.85 -4.01
N GLN A 184 -1.42 13.68 -4.26
CA GLN A 184 -2.23 13.37 -5.43
C GLN A 184 -3.72 13.75 -5.25
N GLY A 185 -4.06 14.42 -4.14
CA GLY A 185 -5.42 14.80 -3.80
C GLY A 185 -6.31 13.62 -3.38
N TRP A 186 -7.63 13.83 -3.40
CA TRP A 186 -8.61 12.84 -2.93
C TRP A 186 -8.58 11.53 -3.73
N PHE A 187 -8.36 11.59 -5.04
CA PHE A 187 -8.32 10.40 -5.89
C PHE A 187 -7.10 9.52 -5.57
N GLY A 188 -5.91 10.12 -5.44
CA GLY A 188 -4.73 9.36 -5.05
C GLY A 188 -4.80 8.84 -3.62
N TRP A 189 -5.42 9.59 -2.70
CA TRP A 189 -5.68 9.12 -1.34
C TRP A 189 -6.59 7.89 -1.32
N ILE A 190 -7.70 7.92 -2.06
CA ILE A 190 -8.62 6.77 -2.19
C ILE A 190 -7.87 5.61 -2.85
N ASN A 191 -7.18 5.86 -3.96
CA ASN A 191 -6.45 4.84 -4.69
C ASN A 191 -5.41 4.13 -3.83
N ALA A 192 -4.60 4.90 -3.10
CA ALA A 192 -3.57 4.36 -2.22
C ALA A 192 -4.17 3.57 -1.05
N TRP A 193 -5.34 3.97 -0.54
CA TRP A 193 -6.03 3.17 0.49
C TRP A 193 -6.45 1.81 -0.04
N PHE A 194 -7.25 1.78 -1.11
CA PHE A 194 -7.80 0.53 -1.66
C PHE A 194 -6.70 -0.35 -2.25
N GLY A 195 -5.81 0.23 -3.06
CA GLY A 195 -4.67 -0.48 -3.65
C GLY A 195 -3.76 -1.06 -2.58
N GLY A 196 -3.42 -0.25 -1.56
CA GLY A 196 -2.55 -0.70 -0.47
C GLY A 196 -3.14 -1.85 0.35
N MET A 197 -4.45 -1.83 0.65
CA MET A 197 -5.15 -2.96 1.26
C MET A 197 -5.15 -4.20 0.34
N TYR A 198 -5.37 -4.01 -0.95
CA TYR A 198 -5.38 -5.12 -1.92
C TYR A 198 -3.99 -5.78 -2.06
N PHE A 199 -2.92 -5.01 -1.94
CA PHE A 199 -1.56 -5.56 -1.88
C PHE A 199 -1.32 -6.43 -0.63
N PHE A 200 -1.94 -6.13 0.51
CA PHE A 200 -1.95 -7.08 1.64
C PHE A 200 -2.66 -8.39 1.30
N TYR A 201 -3.81 -8.32 0.61
CA TYR A 201 -4.49 -9.53 0.11
C TYR A 201 -3.56 -10.37 -0.78
N LEU A 202 -2.84 -9.74 -1.71
CA LEU A 202 -1.88 -10.42 -2.57
C LEU A 202 -0.71 -11.02 -1.79
N MET A 203 -0.14 -10.28 -0.83
CA MET A 203 0.93 -10.78 0.02
C MET A 203 0.51 -12.02 0.81
N PHE A 204 -0.66 -11.99 1.45
CA PHE A 204 -1.09 -13.12 2.28
C PHE A 204 -1.44 -14.38 1.46
N ASN A 205 -1.93 -14.23 0.22
CA ASN A 205 -2.31 -15.37 -0.62
C ASN A 205 -1.15 -15.89 -1.50
N TYR A 206 -0.29 -15.00 -1.98
CA TYR A 206 0.69 -15.29 -3.03
C TYR A 206 2.12 -14.90 -2.68
N GLY A 207 2.33 -14.24 -1.53
CA GLY A 207 3.64 -13.79 -1.05
C GLY A 207 4.01 -12.36 -1.45
N LEU A 208 5.01 -11.81 -0.78
CA LEU A 208 5.55 -10.47 -0.96
C LEU A 208 6.09 -10.26 -2.37
N ILE A 209 6.74 -11.27 -2.95
CA ILE A 209 7.23 -11.20 -4.34
C ILE A 209 6.07 -11.04 -5.33
N ALA A 210 4.94 -11.71 -5.11
CA ALA A 210 3.75 -11.49 -5.92
C ALA A 210 3.22 -10.06 -5.79
N SER A 211 3.21 -9.51 -4.57
CA SER A 211 2.81 -8.11 -4.31
C SER A 211 3.72 -7.11 -5.06
N ILE A 212 5.04 -7.32 -5.01
CA ILE A 212 6.02 -6.50 -5.74
C ILE A 212 5.78 -6.53 -7.25
N LEU A 213 5.60 -7.73 -7.81
CA LEU A 213 5.33 -7.88 -9.24
C LEU A 213 4.00 -7.25 -9.63
N ALA A 214 2.97 -7.41 -8.80
CA ALA A 214 1.67 -6.79 -8.98
C ALA A 214 1.76 -5.25 -8.96
N HIS A 215 2.54 -4.68 -8.03
CA HIS A 215 2.76 -3.25 -7.93
C HIS A 215 3.46 -2.72 -9.18
N PHE A 216 4.55 -3.38 -9.59
CA PHE A 216 5.23 -3.04 -10.84
C PHE A 216 4.30 -3.04 -12.05
N LEU A 217 3.47 -4.09 -12.21
CA LEU A 217 2.52 -4.18 -13.32
C LEU A 217 1.44 -3.10 -13.25
N TYR A 218 0.97 -2.78 -12.04
CA TYR A 218 0.00 -1.71 -11.80
C TYR A 218 0.57 -0.33 -12.18
N ASP A 219 1.81 -0.04 -11.79
CA ASP A 219 2.48 1.22 -12.13
C ASP A 219 2.75 1.33 -13.62
N LEU A 220 3.31 0.28 -14.21
CA LEU A 220 3.55 0.22 -15.66
C LEU A 220 2.26 0.49 -16.43
N PHE A 221 1.15 -0.05 -15.94
CA PHE A 221 -0.17 0.20 -16.51
C PHE A 221 -0.60 1.66 -16.37
N CYS A 222 -0.46 2.27 -15.19
CA CYS A 222 -0.80 3.68 -14.96
C CYS A 222 0.04 4.64 -15.82
N PHE A 223 1.37 4.43 -15.88
CA PHE A 223 2.25 5.21 -16.74
C PHE A 223 1.96 4.98 -18.22
N GLY A 224 1.56 3.76 -18.61
CA GLY A 224 1.13 3.45 -19.96
C GLY A 224 -0.11 4.25 -20.37
N LEU A 225 -1.10 4.37 -19.48
CA LEU A 225 -2.27 5.21 -19.71
C LEU A 225 -1.91 6.70 -19.84
N LEU A 226 -1.06 7.22 -18.95
CA LEU A 226 -0.58 8.60 -19.02
C LEU A 226 0.16 8.87 -20.34
N TYR A 227 1.02 7.95 -20.77
CA TYR A 227 1.74 8.06 -22.03
C TYR A 227 0.79 8.13 -23.24
N ILE A 228 -0.21 7.24 -23.28
CA ILE A 228 -1.21 7.20 -24.36
C ILE A 228 -1.99 8.52 -24.40
N ASP A 229 -2.43 9.01 -23.24
CA ASP A 229 -3.16 10.27 -23.14
C ASP A 229 -2.33 11.46 -23.62
N ALA A 230 -1.09 11.59 -23.11
CA ALA A 230 -0.16 12.63 -23.51
C ALA A 230 0.13 12.62 -25.03
N ALA A 231 0.26 11.43 -25.62
CA ALA A 231 0.44 11.28 -27.06
C ALA A 231 -0.79 11.70 -27.87
N ILE A 232 -2.01 11.43 -27.37
CA ILE A 232 -3.27 11.86 -27.99
C ILE A 232 -3.40 13.38 -27.91
N GLU A 233 -3.19 13.99 -26.74
CA GLU A 233 -3.26 15.44 -26.56
C GLU A 233 -2.25 16.19 -27.45
N ARG A 234 -1.01 15.67 -27.55
CA ARG A 234 0.01 16.19 -28.47
C ARG A 234 -0.48 16.17 -29.92
N LYS A 235 -1.13 15.08 -30.36
CA LYS A 235 -1.68 14.96 -31.72
C LYS A 235 -2.85 15.92 -31.98
N LEU A 236 -3.63 16.24 -30.95
CA LEU A 236 -4.72 17.22 -31.02
C LEU A 236 -4.25 18.68 -31.01
N GLY A 237 -2.93 18.92 -30.92
CA GLY A 237 -2.35 20.25 -30.86
C GLY A 237 -2.50 20.93 -29.50
N TRP A 238 -2.73 20.16 -28.44
CA TRP A 238 -2.73 20.66 -27.06
C TRP A 238 -1.30 20.59 -26.51
N VAL A 239 -0.46 21.47 -27.06
CA VAL A 239 1.00 21.54 -26.85
C VAL A 239 1.46 22.91 -26.34
#